data_AF-A0A7V6NLT4-F1
#
_entry.id   AF-A0A7V6NLT4-F1
#
_cell.length_a   1.000
_cell.length_b   1.000
_cell.length_c   1.000
_cell.angle_alpha   90.00
_cell.angle_beta   90.00
_cell.angle_gamma   90.00
#
_symmetry.space_group_name_H-M   'P 1'
#
loop_
_entity.id
_entity.type
_entity.pdbx_description
1 polymer ?
#
loop_
_entity_poly.entity_id
_entity_poly.type
_entity_poly.pdbx_seq_one_letter_code
_entity_poly.pdbx_strand_id
1 'polypeptide(L)'
;MKTLRQLSIVLLILSVGQILQTKFNLFIPGTILGMMILLILLLTKIIKLKWIENITNVLLDHISIFFVPANVGVMVYLSQIKDVWAQILFIAIVSTVVVMGVTGAVVQLIDRLMARSRKEGNA
;
A
#
# COMPACT_ATOMS: atom_id res chain seq x y z
N MET A 1 1.55 29.30 -1.52
CA MET A 1 0.98 28.91 -0.20
C MET A 1 -0.05 27.77 -0.26
N LYS A 2 -0.81 27.59 -1.36
CA LYS A 2 -1.81 26.51 -1.45
C LYS A 2 -1.20 25.10 -1.30
N THR A 3 -0.07 24.83 -1.98
CA THR A 3 0.67 23.55 -1.93
C THR A 3 1.16 23.16 -0.54
N LEU A 4 1.69 24.13 0.23
CA LEU A 4 2.14 23.87 1.60
C LEU A 4 0.99 23.42 2.50
N ARG A 5 -0.20 24.05 2.37
CA ARG A 5 -1.40 23.63 3.10
C ARG A 5 -1.81 22.20 2.75
N GLN A 6 -1.75 21.83 1.47
CA GLN A 6 -2.08 20.47 1.04
C GLN A 6 -1.08 19.45 1.61
N LEU A 7 0.21 19.79 1.59
CA LEU A 7 1.27 18.95 2.16
C LEU A 7 1.04 18.72 3.66
N SER A 8 0.73 19.79 4.40
CA SER A 8 0.44 19.72 5.82
C SER A 8 -0.75 18.80 6.13
N ILE A 9 -1.80 18.81 5.30
CA ILE A 9 -2.95 17.89 5.49
C ILE A 9 -2.50 16.43 5.38
N VAL A 10 -1.71 16.10 4.35
CA VAL A 10 -1.20 14.72 4.15
C VAL A 10 -0.29 14.30 5.30
N LEU A 11 0.64 15.17 5.72
CA LEU A 11 1.55 14.90 6.83
C LEU A 11 0.83 14.79 8.18
N LEU A 12 -0.22 15.59 8.41
CA LEU A 12 -1.03 15.49 9.61
C LEU A 12 -1.76 14.16 9.68
N ILE A 13 -2.37 13.71 8.59
CA ILE A 13 -3.05 12.41 8.57
C ILE A 13 -2.06 11.27 8.79
N LEU A 14 -0.88 11.33 8.17
CA LEU A 14 0.20 10.37 8.43
C LEU A 14 0.60 10.37 9.92
N SER A 15 0.78 11.55 10.50
CA SER A 15 1.15 11.70 11.93
C SER A 15 0.07 11.15 12.85
N VAL A 16 -1.21 11.38 12.54
CA VAL A 16 -2.33 10.81 13.30
C VAL A 16 -2.34 9.28 13.20
N GLY A 17 -2.12 8.71 12.00
CA GLY A 17 -2.00 7.26 11.82
C GLY A 17 -0.86 6.66 12.64
N GLN A 18 0.29 7.35 12.69
CA GLN A 18 1.44 6.93 13.50
C GLN A 18 1.16 7.01 15.00
N ILE A 19 0.57 8.11 15.48
CA ILE A 19 0.19 8.28 16.89
C ILE A 19 -0.81 7.22 17.32
N LEU A 20 -1.79 6.90 16.48
CA LEU A 20 -2.76 5.84 16.75
C LEU A 20 -2.07 4.48 16.81
N GLN A 21 -1.17 4.17 15.87
CA GLN A 21 -0.41 2.92 15.94
C GLN A 21 0.36 2.81 17.25
N THR A 22 1.14 3.84 17.62
CA THR A 22 2.00 3.81 18.81
C THR A 22 1.19 3.77 20.10
N LYS A 23 0.09 4.52 20.17
CA LYS A 23 -0.74 4.59 21.38
C LYS A 23 -1.57 3.32 21.62
N PHE A 24 -2.09 2.71 20.55
CA PHE A 24 -2.90 1.50 20.65
C PHE A 24 -2.10 0.21 20.40
N ASN A 25 -0.80 0.33 20.15
CA ASN A 25 0.13 -0.76 19.83
C ASN A 25 -0.42 -1.75 18.79
N LEU A 26 -0.95 -1.19 17.70
CA LEU A 26 -1.57 -1.98 16.64
C LEU A 26 -0.53 -2.71 15.79
N PHE A 27 -0.83 -3.95 15.40
CA PHE A 27 0.01 -4.77 14.51
C PHE A 27 0.23 -4.11 13.12
N ILE A 28 -0.68 -3.24 12.71
CA ILE A 28 -0.65 -2.57 11.41
C ILE A 28 0.26 -1.33 11.48
N PRO A 29 1.23 -1.17 10.56
CA PRO A 29 2.03 0.04 10.43
C PRO A 29 1.19 1.33 10.38
N GLY A 30 1.64 2.38 11.07
CA GLY A 30 0.94 3.66 11.13
C GLY A 30 0.76 4.33 9.77
N THR A 31 1.64 4.06 8.82
CA THR A 31 1.50 4.48 7.41
C THR A 31 0.24 3.90 6.76
N ILE A 32 -0.05 2.61 6.98
CA ILE A 32 -1.25 1.94 6.47
C ILE A 32 -2.50 2.49 7.15
N LEU A 33 -2.45 2.71 8.47
CA LEU A 33 -3.55 3.35 9.20
C LEU A 33 -3.82 4.77 8.68
N GLY A 34 -2.79 5.56 8.42
CA GLY A 34 -2.91 6.88 7.80
C GLY A 34 -3.60 6.83 6.43
N MET A 35 -3.26 5.86 5.59
CA MET A 35 -3.95 5.64 4.31
C MET A 35 -5.43 5.29 4.50
N MET A 36 -5.76 4.42 5.46
CA MET A 36 -7.15 4.08 5.77
C MET A 36 -7.94 5.29 6.27
N ILE A 37 -7.35 6.11 7.14
CA ILE A 37 -7.97 7.34 7.64
C ILE A 37 -8.21 8.32 6.50
N LEU A 38 -7.22 8.54 5.64
CA LEU A 38 -7.37 9.40 4.47
C LEU A 38 -8.50 8.89 3.55
N LEU A 39 -8.56 7.58 3.31
CA LEU A 39 -9.62 6.96 2.52
C LEU A 39 -11.00 7.23 3.13
N ILE A 40 -11.17 7.03 4.44
CA ILE A 40 -12.44 7.29 5.13
C ILE A 40 -12.81 8.78 5.05
N LEU A 41 -11.84 9.70 5.19
CA LEU A 41 -12.07 11.14 5.07
C LEU A 41 -12.47 11.57 3.65
N LEU A 42 -11.96 10.89 2.63
CA LEU A 42 -12.37 11.09 1.23
C LEU A 42 -13.77 10.53 0.96
N LEU A 43 -14.08 9.33 1.46
CA LEU A 43 -15.40 8.71 1.33
C LEU A 43 -16.50 9.53 2.02
N THR A 44 -16.21 10.05 3.21
CA THR A 44 -17.12 10.93 3.98
C THR A 44 -17.18 12.36 3.43
N LYS A 45 -16.38 12.69 2.40
CA LYS A 45 -16.26 14.02 1.77
C LYS A 45 -15.85 15.15 2.73
N ILE A 46 -15.35 14.83 3.93
CA ILE A 46 -14.78 15.80 4.87
C ILE A 46 -13.56 16.46 4.21
N ILE A 47 -12.73 15.65 3.57
CA ILE A 47 -11.64 16.12 2.70
C ILE A 47 -12.10 15.97 1.26
N LYS A 48 -12.06 17.06 0.49
CA LYS A 48 -12.30 17.02 -0.95
C LYS A 48 -10.99 16.68 -1.66
N LEU A 49 -11.03 15.82 -2.68
CA LEU A 49 -9.84 15.42 -3.45
C LEU A 49 -9.00 16.62 -3.91
N LYS A 50 -9.66 17.68 -4.42
CA LYS A 50 -9.04 18.95 -4.84
C LYS A 50 -8.15 19.62 -3.78
N TRP A 51 -8.31 19.28 -2.50
CA TRP A 51 -7.54 19.84 -1.38
C TRP A 51 -6.18 19.19 -1.19
N ILE A 52 -5.95 18.01 -1.78
CA ILE A 52 -4.69 17.25 -1.65
C ILE A 52 -4.12 16.80 -3.00
N GLU A 53 -4.94 16.77 -4.05
CA GLU A 53 -4.60 16.27 -5.38
C GLU A 53 -3.30 16.85 -5.95
N ASN A 54 -3.17 18.18 -5.96
CA ASN A 54 -2.04 18.83 -6.64
C ASN A 54 -0.69 18.48 -5.99
N ILE A 55 -0.57 18.53 -4.66
CA ILE A 55 0.69 18.14 -3.99
C ILE A 55 0.92 16.63 -4.08
N THR A 56 -0.13 15.82 -4.00
CA THR A 56 0.00 14.36 -4.01
C THR A 56 0.47 13.88 -5.37
N ASN A 57 -0.05 14.46 -6.46
CA ASN A 57 0.44 14.20 -7.82
C ASN A 57 1.91 14.57 -7.97
N VAL A 58 2.34 15.75 -7.51
CA VAL A 58 3.77 16.14 -7.55
C VAL A 58 4.65 15.15 -6.78
N LEU A 59 4.21 14.68 -5.60
CA LEU A 59 4.96 13.68 -4.83
C LEU A 59 5.02 12.33 -5.54
N LEU A 60 3.92 11.91 -6.18
CA LEU A 60 3.84 10.66 -6.94
C LEU A 60 4.69 10.72 -8.22
N ASP A 61 4.68 11.84 -8.94
CA ASP A 61 5.49 12.06 -10.14
C ASP A 61 6.99 12.00 -9.81
N HIS A 62 7.36 12.39 -8.58
CA HIS A 62 8.73 12.34 -8.07
C HIS A 62 9.00 11.20 -7.08
N ILE A 63 8.13 10.16 -7.05
CA ILE A 63 8.24 9.08 -6.06
C ILE A 63 9.60 8.37 -6.09
N SER A 64 10.21 8.28 -7.28
CA SER A 64 11.56 7.72 -7.48
C SER A 64 12.64 8.38 -6.61
N ILE A 65 12.54 9.69 -6.37
CA ILE A 65 13.50 10.42 -5.51
C ILE A 65 13.34 9.97 -4.05
N PHE A 66 12.11 9.71 -3.60
CA PHE A 66 11.84 9.22 -2.24
C PHE A 66 12.28 7.77 -2.01
N PHE A 67 12.45 6.98 -3.08
CA PHE A 67 13.05 5.65 -2.99
C PHE A 67 14.56 5.67 -2.77
N VAL A 68 15.26 6.75 -3.14
CA VAL A 68 16.72 6.83 -3.00
C VAL A 68 17.17 6.68 -1.54
N PRO A 69 16.63 7.44 -0.55
CA PRO A 69 17.00 7.25 0.86
C PRO A 69 16.69 5.84 1.39
N ALA A 70 15.55 5.27 1.00
CA ALA A 70 15.16 3.92 1.39
C ALA A 70 16.17 2.88 0.87
N ASN A 71 16.60 3.01 -0.39
CA ASN A 71 17.57 2.11 -1.01
C ASN A 71 19.00 2.30 -0.46
N VAL A 72 19.41 3.54 -0.18
CA VAL A 72 20.72 3.81 0.45
C VAL A 72 20.79 3.17 1.84
N GLY A 73 19.68 3.13 2.59
CA GLY A 73 19.61 2.38 3.85
C GLY A 73 19.91 0.89 3.72
N VAL A 74 19.51 0.28 2.60
CA VAL A 74 19.81 -1.13 2.29
C VAL A 74 21.31 -1.35 2.03
N MET A 75 22.03 -0.32 1.55
CA MET A 75 23.47 -0.44 1.25
C MET A 75 24.31 -0.81 2.48
N VAL A 76 23.84 -0.49 3.68
CA VAL A 76 24.48 -0.88 4.96
C VAL A 76 24.57 -2.41 5.11
N TYR A 77 23.65 -3.16 4.50
CA TYR A 77 23.55 -4.62 4.59
C TYR A 77 24.02 -5.32 3.31
N LEU A 78 24.68 -4.61 2.39
CA LEU A 78 25.12 -5.16 1.10
C LEU A 78 26.03 -6.37 1.25
N SER A 79 26.91 -6.40 2.25
CA SER A 79 27.77 -7.55 2.53
C SER A 79 26.97 -8.82 2.82
N GLN A 80 25.93 -8.72 3.65
CA GLN A 80 25.07 -9.83 4.03
C GLN A 80 24.21 -10.29 2.84
N ILE A 81 23.75 -9.33 2.02
CA ILE A 81 22.93 -9.61 0.84
C ILE A 81 23.78 -10.30 -0.25
N LYS A 82 25.07 -9.95 -0.39
CA LYS A 82 25.97 -10.54 -1.40
C LYS A 82 26.16 -12.06 -1.27
N ASP A 83 25.94 -12.65 -0.11
CA ASP A 83 26.06 -14.10 0.05
C ASP A 83 24.80 -14.84 -0.37
N VAL A 84 23.64 -14.15 -0.36
CA VAL A 84 22.32 -14.76 -0.59
C VAL A 84 21.52 -14.12 -1.73
N TRP A 85 22.11 -13.20 -2.50
CA TRP A 85 21.40 -12.44 -3.55
C TRP A 85 20.69 -13.34 -4.57
N ALA A 86 21.30 -14.46 -4.95
CA ALA A 86 20.72 -15.41 -5.88
C ALA A 86 19.49 -16.12 -5.29
N GLN A 87 19.53 -16.44 -3.98
CA GLN A 87 18.40 -17.01 -3.26
C GLN A 87 17.27 -15.99 -3.11
N ILE A 88 17.59 -14.72 -2.84
CA ILE A 88 16.62 -13.62 -2.79
C ILE A 88 15.93 -13.45 -4.14
N LEU A 89 16.67 -13.46 -5.24
CA LEU A 89 16.10 -13.34 -6.58
C LEU A 89 15.18 -14.53 -6.91
N PHE A 90 15.64 -15.74 -6.60
CA PHE A 90 14.88 -16.96 -6.83
C PHE A 90 13.57 -16.97 -6.02
N ILE A 91 13.63 -16.70 -4.71
CA ILE A 91 12.44 -16.68 -3.85
C ILE A 91 11.47 -15.59 -4.30
N ALA A 92 11.95 -14.40 -4.71
CA ALA A 92 11.10 -13.31 -5.16
C ALA A 92 10.33 -13.66 -6.44
N ILE A 93 10.99 -14.28 -7.43
CA ILE A 93 10.32 -14.70 -8.67
C ILE A 93 9.31 -15.80 -8.37
N VAL A 94 9.73 -16.84 -7.65
CA VAL A 94 8.86 -17.98 -7.33
C VAL A 94 7.67 -17.54 -6.50
N SER A 95 7.87 -16.73 -5.46
CA SER A 95 6.77 -16.23 -4.63
C SER A 95 5.78 -15.39 -5.43
N THR A 96 6.27 -14.58 -6.36
CA THR A 96 5.40 -13.75 -7.21
C THR A 96 4.55 -14.62 -8.13
N VAL A 97 5.15 -15.62 -8.79
CA VAL A 97 4.42 -16.57 -9.65
C VAL A 97 3.40 -17.37 -8.85
N VAL A 98 3.79 -17.87 -7.67
CA VAL A 98 2.90 -18.62 -6.78
C VAL A 98 1.73 -17.76 -6.30
N VAL A 99 1.99 -16.54 -5.83
CA VAL A 99 0.93 -15.61 -5.39
C VAL A 99 -0.02 -15.29 -6.54
N MET A 100 0.50 -15.03 -7.74
CA MET A 100 -0.34 -14.80 -8.93
C MET A 100 -1.19 -16.02 -9.27
N GLY A 101 -0.59 -17.22 -9.28
CA GLY A 101 -1.29 -18.47 -9.59
C GLY A 101 -2.38 -18.80 -8.57
N VAL A 102 -2.07 -18.69 -7.27
CA VAL A 102 -3.03 -18.94 -6.19
C VAL A 102 -4.16 -17.91 -6.22
N THR A 103 -3.85 -16.62 -6.36
CA THR A 103 -4.87 -15.57 -6.46
C THR A 103 -5.80 -15.82 -7.65
N GLY A 104 -5.24 -16.14 -8.82
CA GLY A 104 -6.02 -16.48 -10.01
C GLY A 104 -6.90 -17.71 -9.81
N ALA A 105 -6.37 -18.77 -9.20
CA ALA A 105 -7.13 -19.98 -8.91
C ALA A 105 -8.27 -19.74 -7.92
N VAL A 106 -8.03 -18.95 -6.87
CA VAL A 106 -9.05 -18.58 -5.86
C VAL A 106 -10.17 -17.78 -6.52
N VAL A 107 -9.85 -16.79 -7.35
CA VAL A 107 -10.87 -15.99 -8.07
C VAL A 107 -11.68 -16.89 -9.00
N GLN A 108 -11.03 -17.76 -9.78
CA GLN A 108 -11.73 -18.71 -10.66
C GLN A 108 -12.62 -19.69 -9.89
N LEU A 109 -12.20 -20.12 -8.70
CA LEU A 109 -13.01 -20.97 -7.83
C LEU A 109 -14.27 -20.23 -7.35
N ILE A 110 -14.12 -19.00 -6.86
CA ILE A 110 -15.23 -18.15 -6.40
C ILE A 110 -16.21 -17.90 -7.55
N ASP A 111 -15.73 -17.58 -8.75
CA ASP A 111 -16.58 -17.39 -9.93
C ASP A 111 -17.38 -18.63 -10.29
N ARG A 112 -16.76 -19.82 -10.25
CA ARG A 112 -17.45 -21.10 -10.52
C ARG A 112 -18.50 -21.43 -9.46
N LEU A 113 -18.22 -21.13 -8.19
CA LEU A 113 -19.17 -21.34 -7.09
C LEU A 113 -20.38 -20.40 -7.21
N MET A 114 -20.16 -19.12 -7.52
CA MET A 114 -21.24 -18.16 -7.78
C MET A 114 -22.07 -18.54 -9.02
N ALA A 115 -21.43 -19.04 -10.08
CA ALA A 115 -22.12 -19.50 -11.29
C ALA A 115 -23.00 -20.74 -11.05
N ARG A 116 -22.62 -21.64 -10.11
CA ARG A 116 -23.46 -22.77 -9.69
C ARG A 116 -24.68 -22.31 -8.88
N SER A 117 -24.49 -21.42 -7.90
CA SER A 117 -25.58 -20.92 -7.06
C SER A 117 -26.65 -20.17 -7.87
N ARG A 118 -26.28 -19.49 -8.96
CA ARG A 118 -27.22 -18.82 -9.87
C ARG A 118 -28.06 -19.77 -10.74
N LYS A 119 -27.61 -21.01 -10.97
CA LYS A 119 -28.39 -22.03 -11.70
C LYS A 119 -29.41 -22.74 -10.82
N GLU A 120 -29.14 -22.87 -9.52
CA GLU A 120 -30.06 -23.52 -8.57
C GLU A 120 -31.18 -22.58 -8.09
N GLY A 121 -30.97 -21.24 -8.07
CA GLY A 121 -32.02 -20.27 -7.73
C GLY A 121 -32.99 -19.91 -8.87
N ASN A 122 -32.83 -20.51 -10.06
CA ASN A 122 -33.62 -20.25 -11.26
C ASN A 122 -34.37 -21.51 -11.75
N ALA A 123 -34.38 -22.57 -10.94
CA ALA A 123 -35.11 -23.83 -11.12
C ALA A 123 -36.14 -23.97 -10.00
#